data_AF-A0A971VR89-F1
#
_entry.id   AF-A0A971VR89-F1
#
_cell.length_a   1.000
_cell.length_b   1.000
_cell.length_c   1.000
_cell.angle_alpha   90.00
_cell.angle_beta   90.00
_cell.angle_gamma   90.00
#
_symmetry.space_group_name_H-M   'P 1'
#
loop_
_entity.id
_entity.type
_entity.pdbx_description
1 polymer ?
#
loop_
_entity_poly.entity_id
_entity_poly.type
_entity_poly.pdbx_seq_one_letter_code
_entity_poly.pdbx_strand_id
1 'polypeptide(L)'
;MGGLKPPLLTGADEQHPEKAPEFVSFIDFPFAHTKFEIMKTEKGYFACGNRAPRRNVLSLAHSDDLIHWTIVKDLINYSHLSSDFTAFQYPTAFIEGDKLIVVSRTAFNKCANFHDSNYITFHEFSI
;
A
#
# COMPACT_ATOMS: atom_id res chain seq x y z
N MET A 1 18.72 12.31 8.39
CA MET A 1 17.41 11.97 7.78
C MET A 1 16.51 11.47 8.91
N GLY A 2 15.38 12.11 9.15
CA GLY A 2 14.40 11.61 10.14
C GLY A 2 13.78 10.33 9.62
N GLY A 3 13.76 9.27 10.44
CA GLY A 3 13.06 8.03 10.10
C GLY A 3 11.56 8.30 9.84
N LEU A 4 10.90 7.40 9.12
CA LEU A 4 9.45 7.46 9.01
C LEU A 4 8.85 7.39 10.41
N LYS A 5 7.96 8.33 10.70
CA LYS A 5 7.16 8.26 11.93
C LYS A 5 6.16 7.12 11.75
N PRO A 6 5.97 6.27 12.78
CA PRO A 6 4.98 5.20 12.71
C PRO A 6 3.58 5.82 12.51
N PRO A 7 2.74 5.22 11.65
CA PRO A 7 1.36 5.65 11.51
C PRO A 7 0.59 5.58 12.83
N LEU A 8 -0.33 6.53 13.00
CA LEU A 8 -1.28 6.57 14.09
C LEU A 8 -2.55 5.82 13.67
N LEU A 9 -2.96 4.83 14.46
CA LEU A 9 -4.26 4.19 14.36
C LEU A 9 -5.23 4.86 15.33
N THR A 10 -6.41 5.23 14.82
CA THR A 10 -7.51 5.79 15.61
C THR A 10 -8.79 5.00 15.41
N GLY A 11 -9.59 4.86 16.46
CA GLY A 11 -10.95 4.34 16.39
C GLY A 11 -11.93 5.47 16.07
N ALA A 12 -12.90 5.21 15.20
CA ALA A 12 -14.01 6.12 14.91
C ALA A 12 -15.32 5.56 15.49
N ASP A 13 -16.16 6.44 16.04
CA ASP A 13 -17.52 6.10 16.49
C ASP A 13 -18.45 6.11 15.27
N GLU A 14 -18.87 4.94 14.79
CA GLU A 14 -19.74 4.80 13.63
C GLU A 14 -21.11 5.48 13.81
N GLN A 15 -21.59 5.59 15.05
CA GLN A 15 -22.87 6.22 15.37
C GLN A 15 -22.76 7.73 15.53
N HIS A 16 -21.56 8.23 15.86
CA HIS A 16 -21.27 9.64 16.11
C HIS A 16 -19.98 10.06 15.38
N PRO A 17 -19.98 10.12 14.03
CA PRO A 17 -18.78 10.38 13.23
C PRO A 17 -18.15 11.76 13.46
N GLU A 18 -18.87 12.68 14.09
CA GLU A 18 -18.38 14.00 14.51
C GLU A 18 -17.51 13.99 15.77
N LYS A 19 -17.54 12.89 16.55
CA LYS A 19 -16.71 12.78 17.74
C LYS A 19 -15.23 12.69 17.38
N ALA A 20 -14.39 13.20 18.27
CA ALA A 20 -12.94 13.04 18.14
C ALA A 20 -12.59 11.54 18.07
N PRO A 21 -11.74 11.12 17.12
CA PRO A 21 -11.29 9.74 17.07
C PRO A 21 -10.53 9.36 18.34
N GLU A 22 -10.72 8.13 18.79
CA GLU A 22 -10.01 7.59 19.94
C GLU A 22 -8.60 7.15 19.52
N PHE A 23 -7.59 7.54 20.29
CA PHE A 23 -6.24 7.01 20.11
C PHE A 23 -6.25 5.50 20.37
N VAL A 24 -5.77 4.71 19.41
CA VAL A 24 -5.60 3.26 19.58
C VAL A 24 -4.14 2.93 19.81
N SER A 25 -3.28 3.21 18.83
CA SER A 25 -1.84 2.91 18.93
C SER A 25 -1.03 3.62 17.83
N PHE A 26 0.29 3.63 17.99
CA PHE A 26 1.21 3.76 16.86
C PHE A 26 1.51 2.36 16.32
N ILE A 27 1.33 2.16 15.02
CA ILE A 27 1.55 0.87 14.37
C ILE A 27 2.78 0.90 13.48
N ASP A 28 3.53 -0.20 13.44
CA ASP A 28 4.61 -0.37 12.46
C ASP A 28 4.01 -0.88 11.14
N PHE A 29 3.36 0.02 10.42
CA PHE A 29 2.70 -0.31 9.15
C PHE A 29 3.64 -0.10 7.96
N PRO A 30 3.84 -1.12 7.10
CA PRO A 30 4.87 -1.08 6.07
C PRO A 30 4.61 -0.08 4.93
N PHE A 31 3.38 0.43 4.78
CA PHE A 31 2.97 1.19 3.60
C PHE A 31 2.33 2.55 3.94
N ALA A 32 3.10 3.54 4.42
CA ALA A 32 2.52 4.80 4.90
C ALA A 32 2.79 6.06 4.06
N HIS A 33 3.48 5.95 2.91
CA HIS A 33 4.08 7.12 2.27
C HIS A 33 3.41 7.63 0.97
N THR A 34 2.71 6.78 0.19
CA THR A 34 2.26 7.12 -1.19
C THR A 34 0.90 6.54 -1.58
N LYS A 35 -0.03 6.49 -0.61
CA LYS A 35 -1.28 5.69 -0.61
C LYS A 35 -1.02 4.18 -0.54
N PHE A 36 -1.95 3.50 0.11
CA PHE A 36 -2.06 2.07 0.25
C PHE A 36 -3.55 1.68 0.19
N GLU A 37 -3.82 0.40 0.01
CA GLU A 37 -5.18 -0.17 0.06
C GLU A 37 -5.20 -1.30 1.08
N ILE A 38 -6.20 -1.34 1.97
CA ILE A 38 -6.41 -2.44 2.93
C ILE A 38 -7.71 -3.15 2.55
N MET A 39 -7.67 -4.47 2.42
CA MET A 39 -8.79 -5.32 2.04
C MET A 39 -9.00 -6.39 3.11
N LYS A 40 -10.23 -6.54 3.60
CA LYS A 40 -10.62 -7.60 4.54
C LYS A 40 -11.04 -8.86 3.77
N THR A 41 -10.61 -10.02 4.24
CA THR A 41 -10.95 -11.34 3.71
C THR A 41 -11.26 -12.31 4.86
N GLU A 42 -11.66 -13.54 4.53
CA GLU A 42 -11.78 -14.63 5.52
C GLU A 42 -10.43 -15.02 6.14
N LYS A 43 -9.31 -14.74 5.44
CA LYS A 43 -7.94 -15.04 5.89
C LYS A 43 -7.31 -13.87 6.66
N GLY A 44 -8.10 -12.89 7.10
CA GLY A 44 -7.60 -11.65 7.71
C GLY A 44 -7.52 -10.49 6.71
N TYR A 45 -6.58 -9.59 6.94
CA TYR A 45 -6.44 -8.33 6.22
C TYR A 45 -5.21 -8.35 5.32
N PHE A 46 -5.39 -7.91 4.08
CA PHE A 46 -4.29 -7.68 3.16
C PHE A 46 -4.11 -6.20 2.92
N ALA A 47 -2.86 -5.74 2.84
CA ALA A 47 -2.53 -4.38 2.44
C ALA A 47 -1.68 -4.38 1.17
N CYS A 48 -2.03 -3.56 0.18
CA CYS A 48 -1.25 -3.35 -1.04
C CYS A 48 -0.65 -1.95 -1.02
N GLY A 49 0.67 -1.83 -1.17
CA GLY A 49 1.34 -0.54 -1.09
C GLY A 49 2.83 -0.58 -1.37
N ASN A 50 3.48 0.57 -1.26
CA ASN A 50 4.91 0.72 -1.50
C ASN A 50 5.69 0.83 -0.17
N ARG A 51 6.79 0.10 -0.09
CA ARG A 51 7.74 0.19 1.02
C ARG A 51 8.53 1.49 0.89
N ALA A 52 8.53 2.31 1.94
CA ALA A 52 9.32 3.52 1.91
C ALA A 52 10.84 3.22 1.83
N PRO A 53 11.66 4.12 1.24
CA PRO A 53 11.29 5.42 0.68
C PRO A 53 10.94 5.38 -0.81
N ARG A 54 10.86 4.19 -1.43
CA ARG A 54 10.79 4.05 -2.89
C ARG A 54 9.43 3.53 -3.35
N ARG A 55 9.14 3.73 -4.64
CA ARG A 55 7.87 3.34 -5.27
C ARG A 55 8.04 2.34 -6.41
N ASN A 56 9.27 1.92 -6.70
CA ASN A 56 9.59 0.96 -7.76
C ASN A 56 9.37 -0.52 -7.36
N VAL A 57 8.89 -0.75 -6.13
CA VAL A 57 8.41 -2.05 -5.65
C VAL A 57 7.00 -1.86 -5.07
N LEU A 58 6.04 -2.62 -5.58
CA LEU A 58 4.69 -2.73 -5.02
C LEU A 58 4.60 -4.08 -4.29
N SER A 59 4.21 -4.04 -3.03
CA SER A 59 4.22 -5.20 -2.14
C SER A 59 2.83 -5.46 -1.55
N LEU A 60 2.63 -6.69 -1.11
CA LEU A 60 1.47 -7.16 -0.36
C LEU A 60 1.91 -7.48 1.07
N ALA A 61 1.19 -6.98 2.05
CA ALA A 61 1.32 -7.35 3.45
C ALA A 61 0.03 -8.01 3.96
N HIS A 62 0.15 -8.79 5.02
CA HIS A 62 -0.95 -9.48 5.69
C HIS A 62 -0.94 -9.16 7.18
N SER A 63 -2.13 -9.14 7.78
CA SER A 63 -2.35 -8.98 9.20
C SER A 63 -3.64 -9.70 9.61
N ASP A 64 -3.64 -10.33 10.78
CA ASP A 64 -4.87 -10.91 11.35
C ASP A 64 -5.69 -9.89 12.17
N ASP A 65 -5.07 -8.77 12.58
CA ASP A 65 -5.62 -7.87 13.60
C ASP A 65 -5.51 -6.37 13.29
N LEU A 66 -5.05 -6.00 12.07
CA LEU A 66 -4.75 -4.63 11.63
C LEU A 66 -3.61 -3.92 12.38
N ILE A 67 -2.99 -4.57 13.36
CA ILE A 67 -1.93 -3.99 14.21
C ILE A 67 -0.58 -4.56 13.80
N HIS A 68 -0.48 -5.89 13.69
CA HIS A 68 0.74 -6.59 13.37
C HIS A 68 0.76 -6.96 11.89
N TRP A 69 1.71 -6.41 11.13
CA TRP A 69 1.80 -6.57 9.69
C TRP A 69 3.05 -7.32 9.26
N THR A 70 2.89 -8.29 8.36
CA THR A 70 4.01 -8.99 7.72
C THR A 70 3.96 -8.79 6.21
N ILE A 71 5.07 -8.42 5.59
CA ILE A 71 5.16 -8.37 4.13
C ILE A 71 5.25 -9.79 3.59
N VAL A 72 4.29 -10.20 2.77
CA VAL A 72 4.16 -11.58 2.28
C VAL A 72 4.59 -11.77 0.83
N LYS A 73 4.56 -10.71 0.00
CA LYS A 73 4.91 -10.80 -1.42
C LYS A 73 5.34 -9.46 -2.00
N ASP A 74 6.31 -9.48 -2.91
CA ASP A 74 6.50 -8.40 -3.88
C ASP A 74 5.67 -8.70 -5.11
N LEU A 75 4.63 -7.90 -5.34
CA LEU A 75 3.72 -8.04 -6.47
C LEU A 75 4.41 -7.60 -7.76
N ILE A 76 5.10 -6.45 -7.69
CA ILE A 76 5.89 -5.91 -8.80
C ILE A 76 7.23 -5.47 -8.22
N ASN A 77 8.34 -5.93 -8.80
CA ASN A 77 9.68 -5.61 -8.33
C ASN A 77 10.59 -5.11 -9.45
N TYR A 78 10.74 -3.79 -9.55
CA TYR A 78 11.72 -3.12 -10.40
C TYR A 78 12.76 -2.36 -9.56
N SER A 79 13.15 -2.94 -8.42
CA SER A 79 14.17 -2.35 -7.52
C SER A 79 15.53 -2.12 -8.20
N HIS A 80 15.80 -2.83 -9.29
CA HIS A 80 17.02 -2.68 -10.10
C HIS A 80 16.99 -1.44 -11.02
N LEU A 81 15.84 -0.78 -11.20
CA LEU A 81 15.71 0.46 -11.97
C LEU A 81 15.73 1.68 -11.05
N SER A 82 16.10 2.84 -11.60
CA SER A 82 16.09 4.10 -10.86
C SER A 82 14.68 4.42 -10.35
N SER A 83 14.57 4.63 -9.04
CA SER A 83 13.34 5.07 -8.39
C SER A 83 12.95 6.51 -8.73
N ASP A 84 13.82 7.26 -9.41
CA ASP A 84 13.51 8.62 -9.85
C ASP A 84 12.55 8.63 -11.05
N PHE A 85 12.53 7.54 -11.83
CA PHE A 85 11.74 7.42 -13.06
C PHE A 85 10.86 6.17 -13.12
N THR A 86 10.94 5.31 -12.11
CA THR A 86 10.19 4.05 -12.02
C THR A 86 9.33 4.03 -10.75
N ALA A 87 8.02 3.90 -10.91
CA ALA A 87 7.10 3.76 -9.77
C ALA A 87 5.82 3.02 -10.15
N PHE A 88 5.28 2.27 -9.19
CA PHE A 88 3.96 1.63 -9.21
C PHE A 88 3.23 2.08 -7.95
N GLN A 89 2.56 3.22 -8.04
CA GLN A 89 2.07 3.97 -6.87
C GLN A 89 0.55 4.14 -6.89
N TYR A 90 0.03 4.66 -5.78
CA TYR A 90 -1.40 4.93 -5.60
C TYR A 90 -2.26 3.73 -6.01
N PRO A 91 -1.97 2.52 -5.47
CA PRO A 91 -2.75 1.35 -5.84
C PRO A 91 -4.22 1.56 -5.47
N THR A 92 -5.09 0.99 -6.29
CA THR A 92 -6.45 0.62 -5.93
C THR A 92 -6.54 -0.87 -6.16
N ALA A 93 -6.96 -1.62 -5.15
CA ALA A 93 -6.94 -3.07 -5.18
C ALA A 93 -8.18 -3.67 -4.54
N PHE A 94 -8.56 -4.87 -5.00
CA PHE A 94 -9.56 -5.70 -4.34
C PHE A 94 -9.23 -7.17 -4.55
N ILE A 95 -9.85 -8.02 -3.72
CA ILE A 95 -9.68 -9.47 -3.77
C ILE A 95 -10.99 -10.11 -4.22
N GLU A 96 -10.90 -10.98 -5.22
CA GLU A 96 -12.00 -11.82 -5.70
C GLU A 96 -11.53 -13.28 -5.71
N GLY A 97 -12.07 -14.10 -4.82
CA GLY A 97 -11.60 -15.48 -4.63
C GLY A 97 -10.13 -15.53 -4.19
N ASP A 98 -9.28 -16.19 -4.99
CA ASP A 98 -7.83 -16.31 -4.80
C ASP A 98 -7.03 -15.29 -5.62
N LYS A 99 -7.71 -14.28 -6.18
CA LYS A 99 -7.11 -13.26 -7.04
C LYS A 99 -7.07 -11.91 -6.35
N LEU A 100 -5.90 -11.29 -6.40
CA LEU A 100 -5.70 -9.87 -6.12
C LEU A 100 -5.68 -9.11 -7.45
N ILE A 101 -6.60 -8.17 -7.59
CA ILE A 101 -6.71 -7.29 -8.76
C ILE A 101 -6.21 -5.90 -8.36
N VAL A 102 -5.31 -5.32 -9.16
CA VAL A 102 -4.66 -4.05 -8.84
C VAL A 102 -4.64 -3.12 -10.06
N VAL A 103 -5.09 -1.88 -9.87
CA VAL A 103 -4.80 -0.77 -10.77
C VAL A 103 -3.79 0.16 -10.11
N SER A 104 -2.77 0.58 -10.86
CA SER A 104 -1.72 1.46 -10.36
C SER A 104 -1.44 2.62 -11.32
N ARG A 105 -1.15 3.79 -10.73
CA ARG A 105 -0.46 4.88 -11.43
C ARG A 105 0.99 4.47 -11.61
N THR A 106 1.44 4.40 -12.85
CA THR A 106 2.73 3.81 -13.17
C THR A 106 3.61 4.84 -13.88
N ALA A 107 4.78 5.10 -13.28
CA ALA A 107 5.87 5.79 -13.92
C ALA A 107 6.80 4.73 -14.50
N PHE A 108 6.89 4.65 -15.83
CA PHE A 108 7.74 3.67 -16.50
C PHE A 108 8.17 4.19 -17.88
N ASN A 109 9.22 3.63 -18.47
CA ASN A 109 9.63 3.88 -19.86
C ASN A 109 9.63 5.37 -20.28
N LYS A 110 10.67 6.12 -19.88
CA LYS A 110 10.84 7.57 -20.16
C LYS A 110 9.79 8.46 -19.50
N CYS A 111 9.31 8.05 -18.33
CA CYS A 111 8.50 8.90 -17.46
C CYS A 111 9.30 10.13 -17.02
N ALA A 112 8.65 11.29 -16.86
CA ALA A 112 9.32 12.52 -16.44
C ALA A 112 9.96 12.37 -15.05
N ASN A 113 9.22 11.76 -14.12
CA ASN A 113 9.71 11.33 -12.81
C ASN A 113 8.67 10.41 -12.12
N PHE A 114 8.99 9.92 -10.93
CA PHE A 114 8.13 9.05 -10.13
C PHE A 114 6.89 9.72 -9.53
N HIS A 115 6.78 11.05 -9.47
CA HIS A 115 5.54 11.74 -9.08
C HIS A 115 4.59 11.97 -10.27
N ASP A 116 5.13 12.06 -11.49
CA ASP A 116 4.39 12.36 -12.72
C ASP A 116 4.23 11.11 -13.60
N SER A 117 3.44 10.14 -13.12
CA SER A 117 3.17 8.87 -13.81
C SER A 117 2.59 9.05 -15.21
N ASN A 118 3.15 8.34 -16.20
CA ASN A 118 2.72 8.37 -17.60
C ASN A 118 1.81 7.20 -18.03
N TYR A 119 1.56 6.23 -17.15
CA TYR A 119 0.68 5.09 -17.40
C TYR A 119 -0.34 4.87 -16.28
N ILE A 120 -1.45 4.24 -16.66
CA ILE A 120 -2.31 3.47 -15.75
C ILE A 120 -2.18 2.01 -16.15
N THR A 121 -1.84 1.14 -15.20
CA THR A 121 -1.63 -0.28 -15.47
C THR A 121 -2.54 -1.14 -14.62
N PHE A 122 -3.08 -2.20 -15.21
CA PHE A 122 -3.90 -3.22 -14.56
C PHE A 122 -3.07 -4.50 -14.37
N HIS A 123 -3.20 -5.12 -13.21
CA HIS A 123 -2.47 -6.34 -12.83
C HIS A 123 -3.39 -7.30 -12.09
N GLU A 124 -3.15 -8.60 -12.28
CA GLU A 124 -3.80 -9.68 -11.54
C GLU A 124 -2.72 -10.60 -10.93
N PHE A 125 -2.88 -10.97 -9.67
CA PHE A 125 -1.98 -11.87 -8.97
C PHE A 125 -2.77 -12.96 -8.24
N SER A 126 -2.25 -14.19 -8.21
CA SER A 126 -2.75 -15.21 -7.28
C SER A 126 -2.18 -15.00 -5.87
N ILE A 127 -3.03 -15.16 -4.85
CA ILE A 127 -2.72 -14.93 -3.41
C ILE A 127 -3.19 -16.06 -2.49
#